data_AF-A0A950MDL0-F1
#
_entry.id   AF-A0A950MDL0-F1
#
_cell.length_a   1.000
_cell.length_b   1.000
_cell.length_c   1.000
_cell.angle_alpha   90.00
_cell.angle_beta   90.00
_cell.angle_gamma   90.00
#
_symmetry.space_group_name_H-M   'P 1'
#
loop_
_entity.id
_entity.type
_entity.pdbx_description
1 polymer ?
#
loop_
_entity_poly.entity_id
_entity_poly.type
_entity_poly.pdbx_seq_one_letter_code
_entity_poly.pdbx_strand_id
1 'polypeptide(L)'
;MQRDQHRDAWNKGKLIGQKPPLKPKDVWAIRIYLQNSNAIRDLALFNLAIDSKLRGCDLVSLYVRDVRHGAQILPRAMVIQHKTHRPVQFELTECTRTAVARWIEAAHLAGDQYLFPSREACSPHVSTRQYARLVHRWVAAAGLDSTAYGTHSVRRTKATLIYKRTKNLRAVQLLLGHTKLESTVRYLGIEVDDALEISEQTEI
;
A
#
# COMPACT_ATOMS: atom_id res chain seq x y z
N MET A 1 -25.88 -20.61 35.14
CA MET A 1 -26.43 -19.88 33.98
C MET A 1 -25.59 -18.64 33.73
N GLN A 2 -24.64 -18.68 32.79
CA GLN A 2 -23.96 -17.48 32.28
C GLN A 2 -24.18 -17.44 30.76
N ARG A 3 -24.75 -16.34 30.29
CA ARG A 3 -25.18 -16.13 28.91
C ARG A 3 -23.93 -15.90 28.05
N ASP A 4 -23.72 -16.78 27.08
CA ASP A 4 -22.84 -16.52 25.93
C ASP A 4 -23.33 -15.26 25.21
N GLN A 5 -22.63 -14.15 25.38
CA GLN A 5 -22.84 -12.97 24.54
C GLN A 5 -22.21 -13.26 23.18
N HIS A 6 -23.00 -13.82 22.28
CA HIS A 6 -22.67 -13.93 20.87
C HIS A 6 -22.47 -12.52 20.30
N ARG A 7 -21.22 -12.03 20.30
CA ARG A 7 -20.84 -10.78 19.65
C ARG A 7 -21.01 -10.95 18.15
N ASP A 8 -22.12 -10.43 17.63
CA ASP A 8 -22.31 -10.34 16.19
C ASP A 8 -21.15 -9.57 15.56
N ALA A 9 -20.61 -10.12 14.48
CA ALA A 9 -19.52 -9.49 13.76
C ALA A 9 -19.96 -8.09 13.28
N TRP A 10 -19.09 -7.08 13.45
CA TRP A 10 -19.37 -5.66 13.15
C TRP A 10 -19.87 -5.38 11.71
N ASN A 11 -19.71 -6.37 10.83
CA ASN A 11 -20.06 -6.37 9.42
C ASN A 11 -21.34 -7.16 9.09
N LYS A 12 -22.04 -7.74 10.06
CA LYS A 12 -23.31 -8.46 9.86
C LYS A 12 -24.33 -7.51 9.22
N GLY A 13 -24.77 -7.83 8.00
CA GLY A 13 -25.76 -7.04 7.24
C GLY A 13 -25.23 -5.81 6.50
N LYS A 14 -23.91 -5.52 6.52
CA LYS A 14 -23.34 -4.42 5.72
C LYS A 14 -22.81 -4.95 4.40
N LEU A 15 -23.30 -4.40 3.27
CA LEU A 15 -22.64 -4.51 1.97
C LEU A 15 -21.31 -3.74 2.05
N ILE A 16 -20.27 -4.38 2.58
CA ILE A 16 -18.92 -3.81 2.56
C ILE A 16 -18.39 -4.01 1.14
N GLY A 17 -18.75 -3.06 0.26
CA GLY A 17 -18.10 -2.90 -1.03
C GLY A 17 -16.58 -2.79 -0.84
N GLN A 18 -15.83 -3.13 -1.88
CA GLN A 18 -14.39 -3.07 -1.76
C GLN A 18 -13.94 -1.62 -1.58
N LYS A 19 -13.07 -1.36 -0.59
CA LYS A 19 -12.58 -0.02 -0.31
C LYS A 19 -11.91 0.59 -1.56
N PRO A 20 -12.28 1.82 -1.97
CA PRO A 20 -11.78 2.43 -3.19
C PRO A 20 -10.28 2.77 -3.09
N PRO A 21 -9.57 2.90 -4.23
CA PRO A 21 -8.24 3.48 -4.27
C PRO A 21 -8.26 4.98 -3.92
N LEU A 22 -7.13 5.53 -3.49
CA LEU A 22 -6.97 6.98 -3.33
C LEU A 22 -6.90 7.65 -4.70
N LYS A 23 -7.52 8.83 -4.85
CA LYS A 23 -7.35 9.66 -6.06
C LYS A 23 -5.98 10.37 -6.01
N PRO A 24 -5.42 10.82 -7.15
CA PRO A 24 -4.15 11.56 -7.15
C PRO A 24 -4.16 12.79 -6.23
N LYS A 25 -5.27 13.52 -6.18
CA LYS A 25 -5.46 14.66 -5.26
C LYS A 25 -5.40 14.24 -3.77
N ASP A 26 -5.94 13.07 -3.45
CA ASP A 26 -5.96 12.52 -2.09
C ASP A 26 -4.54 12.13 -1.65
N VAL A 27 -3.79 11.47 -2.54
CA VAL A 27 -2.38 11.13 -2.32
C VAL A 27 -1.54 12.38 -2.09
N TRP A 28 -1.78 13.43 -2.88
CA TRP A 28 -1.08 14.70 -2.74
C TRP A 28 -1.42 15.38 -1.41
N ALA A 29 -2.69 15.46 -1.03
CA ALA A 29 -3.13 16.03 0.24
C ALA A 29 -2.48 15.31 1.45
N ILE A 30 -2.44 13.98 1.43
CA ILE A 30 -1.78 13.18 2.49
C ILE A 30 -0.27 13.49 2.53
N ARG A 31 0.41 13.56 1.38
CA ARG A 31 1.85 13.89 1.33
C ARG A 31 2.13 15.25 1.94
N ILE A 32 1.37 16.28 1.55
CA ILE A 32 1.52 17.63 2.08
C ILE A 32 1.29 17.66 3.59
N TYR A 33 0.24 17.00 4.09
CA TYR A 33 -0.01 16.88 5.53
C TYR A 33 1.17 16.26 6.27
N LEU A 34 1.71 15.14 5.77
CA LEU A 34 2.84 14.44 6.38
C LEU A 34 4.14 15.24 6.34
N GLN A 35 4.37 15.99 5.25
CA GLN A 35 5.52 16.88 5.11
C GLN A 35 5.43 18.07 6.08
N ASN A 36 4.27 18.73 6.16
CA ASN A 36 4.05 19.87 7.05
C ASN A 36 4.13 19.47 8.53
N SER A 37 3.72 18.24 8.86
CA SER A 37 3.83 17.68 10.21
C SER A 37 5.24 17.17 10.55
N ASN A 38 6.21 17.30 9.63
CA ASN A 38 7.55 16.75 9.70
C ASN A 38 7.57 15.24 10.08
N ALA A 39 6.56 14.49 9.62
CA ALA A 39 6.35 13.09 9.97
C ALA A 39 7.19 12.18 9.03
N ILE A 40 8.51 12.24 9.16
CA ILE A 40 9.49 11.62 8.22
C ILE A 40 9.21 10.12 8.01
N ARG A 41 9.04 9.36 9.10
CA ARG A 41 8.75 7.91 9.04
C ARG A 41 7.46 7.62 8.27
N ASP A 42 6.41 8.36 8.61
CA ASP A 42 5.07 8.12 8.07
C ASP A 42 5.02 8.49 6.58
N LEU A 43 5.71 9.55 6.17
CA LEU A 43 5.89 9.91 4.77
C LEU A 43 6.65 8.83 3.99
N ALA A 44 7.74 8.32 4.54
CA ALA A 44 8.51 7.22 3.94
C ALA A 44 7.65 5.95 3.79
N LEU A 45 6.92 5.57 4.84
CA LEU A 45 6.02 4.42 4.83
C LEU A 45 4.88 4.57 3.82
N PHE A 46 4.24 5.74 3.78
CA PHE A 46 3.15 6.02 2.85
C PHE A 46 3.59 5.96 1.39
N ASN A 47 4.70 6.63 1.07
CA ASN A 47 5.27 6.64 -0.28
C ASN A 47 5.67 5.23 -0.72
N LEU A 48 6.36 4.48 0.15
CA LEU A 48 6.75 3.11 -0.13
C LEU A 48 5.55 2.19 -0.30
N ALA A 49 4.48 2.35 0.48
CA ALA A 49 3.26 1.56 0.35
C ALA A 49 2.60 1.71 -1.02
N ILE A 50 2.56 2.94 -1.56
CA ILE A 50 2.00 3.23 -2.89
C ILE A 50 2.89 2.67 -4.01
N ASP A 51 4.20 2.87 -3.90
CA ASP A 51 5.17 2.48 -4.93
C ASP A 51 5.36 0.97 -4.99
N SER A 52 5.58 0.33 -3.84
CA SER A 52 5.79 -1.11 -3.76
C SER A 52 4.52 -1.92 -4.04
N LYS A 53 3.35 -1.33 -3.80
CA LYS A 53 2.04 -2.00 -3.86
C LYS A 53 2.03 -3.29 -3.04
N LEU A 54 2.86 -3.41 -2.01
CA LEU A 54 2.95 -4.62 -1.18
C LEU A 54 1.75 -4.75 -0.24
N ARG A 55 1.49 -5.97 0.24
CA ARG A 55 0.47 -6.15 1.30
C ARG A 55 1.01 -5.53 2.58
N GLY A 56 0.12 -5.15 3.49
CA GLY A 56 0.53 -4.56 4.75
C GLY A 56 1.51 -5.42 5.54
N CYS A 57 1.34 -6.75 5.53
CA CYS A 57 2.28 -7.69 6.16
C CYS A 57 3.66 -7.68 5.51
N ASP A 58 3.72 -7.70 4.18
CA ASP A 58 4.98 -7.72 3.42
C ASP A 58 5.72 -6.38 3.54
N LEU A 59 4.97 -5.26 3.59
CA LEU A 59 5.52 -3.90 3.68
C LEU A 59 6.20 -3.63 5.02
N VAL A 60 5.55 -4.03 6.14
CA VAL A 60 6.09 -3.73 7.47
C VAL A 60 7.24 -4.65 7.86
N SER A 61 7.39 -5.79 7.19
CA SER A 61 8.47 -6.75 7.41
C SER A 61 9.71 -6.49 6.54
N LEU A 62 9.76 -5.40 5.78
CA LEU A 62 10.91 -5.05 4.95
C LEU A 62 12.13 -4.73 5.81
N TYR A 63 13.29 -5.20 5.38
CA TYR A 63 14.58 -4.80 5.93
C TYR A 63 15.17 -3.62 5.15
N VAL A 64 16.09 -2.90 5.77
CA VAL A 64 16.84 -1.82 5.10
C VAL A 64 17.60 -2.36 3.88
N ARG A 65 18.25 -3.53 4.01
CA ARG A 65 18.96 -4.20 2.90
C ARG A 65 18.08 -4.55 1.70
N ASP A 66 16.76 -4.65 1.87
CA ASP A 66 15.85 -4.98 0.76
C ASP A 66 15.66 -3.79 -0.19
N VAL A 67 15.89 -2.56 0.29
CA VAL A 67 15.67 -1.32 -0.45
C VAL A 67 16.92 -0.48 -0.63
N ARG A 68 18.01 -0.76 0.11
CA ARG A 68 19.25 0.01 0.13
C ARG A 68 20.45 -0.88 -0.15
N HIS A 69 21.37 -0.38 -0.98
CA HIS A 69 22.70 -0.96 -1.17
C HIS A 69 23.77 0.12 -0.97
N GLY A 70 24.70 -0.09 -0.04
CA GLY A 70 25.69 0.93 0.34
C GLY A 70 25.02 2.20 0.86
N ALA A 71 25.30 3.36 0.26
CA ALA A 71 24.70 4.64 0.62
C ALA A 71 23.39 4.97 -0.13
N GLN A 72 23.01 4.17 -1.14
CA GLN A 72 21.95 4.53 -2.07
C GLN A 72 20.72 3.63 -1.93
N ILE A 73 19.53 4.25 -2.06
CA ILE A 73 18.27 3.52 -2.17
C ILE A 73 18.13 3.04 -3.62
N LEU A 74 17.85 1.74 -3.79
CA LEU A 74 17.75 1.11 -5.09
C LEU A 74 16.56 1.68 -5.88
N PRO A 75 16.64 1.79 -7.22
CA PRO A 75 15.50 2.20 -8.03
C PRO A 75 14.43 1.09 -8.14
N ARG A 76 14.83 -0.16 -7.90
CA ARG A 76 13.95 -1.32 -7.86
C ARG A 76 14.36 -2.21 -6.71
N ALA A 77 13.38 -2.81 -6.04
CA ALA A 77 13.57 -3.78 -4.99
C ALA A 77 12.79 -5.05 -5.32
N MET A 78 13.20 -6.17 -4.72
CA MET A 78 12.57 -7.47 -4.90
C MET A 78 12.37 -8.14 -3.55
N VAL A 79 11.17 -8.64 -3.30
CA VAL A 79 10.82 -9.27 -2.03
C VAL A 79 10.00 -10.53 -2.26
N ILE A 80 10.14 -11.51 -1.39
CA ILE A 80 9.30 -12.71 -1.41
C ILE A 80 8.01 -12.39 -0.66
N GLN A 81 6.86 -12.48 -1.33
CA GLN A 81 5.57 -12.21 -0.69
C GLN A 81 5.19 -13.34 0.28
N HIS A 82 4.71 -12.98 1.46
CA HIS A 82 4.31 -13.95 2.48
C HIS A 82 3.14 -14.82 2.04
N LYS A 83 2.15 -14.25 1.31
CA LYS A 83 0.93 -15.00 0.93
C LYS A 83 1.15 -16.00 -0.20
N THR A 84 1.99 -15.64 -1.17
CA THR A 84 2.15 -16.41 -2.42
C THR A 84 3.48 -17.13 -2.48
N HIS A 85 4.43 -16.85 -1.58
CA HIS A 85 5.81 -17.36 -1.58
C HIS A 85 6.54 -17.13 -2.91
N ARG A 86 6.17 -16.06 -3.63
CA ARG A 86 6.76 -15.71 -4.92
C ARG A 86 7.52 -14.39 -4.82
N PRO A 87 8.64 -14.25 -5.55
CA PRO A 87 9.30 -12.96 -5.67
C PRO A 87 8.40 -11.98 -6.42
N VAL A 88 8.33 -10.75 -5.90
CA VAL A 88 7.73 -9.61 -6.59
C VAL A 88 8.77 -8.50 -6.66
N GLN A 89 8.97 -7.97 -7.86
CA GLN A 89 9.81 -6.80 -8.07
C GLN A 89 8.92 -5.56 -8.16
N PHE A 90 9.36 -4.46 -7.55
CA PHE A 90 8.66 -3.18 -7.60
C PHE A 90 9.63 -2.02 -7.77
N GLU A 91 9.13 -0.94 -8.34
CA GLU A 91 9.85 0.30 -8.56
C GLU A 91 9.73 1.26 -7.37
N LEU A 92 10.80 2.00 -7.12
CA LEU A 92 10.85 3.09 -6.13
C LEU A 92 11.02 4.40 -6.89
N THR A 93 10.05 5.30 -6.82
CA THR A 93 10.16 6.64 -7.42
C THR A 93 11.18 7.49 -6.67
N GLU A 94 11.70 8.54 -7.31
CA GLU A 94 12.68 9.44 -6.69
C GLU A 94 12.17 10.04 -5.37
N CYS A 95 10.90 10.46 -5.32
CA CYS A 95 10.27 10.96 -4.11
C CYS A 95 10.27 9.93 -2.97
N THR A 96 10.01 8.66 -3.28
CA THR A 96 10.05 7.57 -2.31
C THR A 96 11.47 7.29 -1.84
N ARG A 97 12.45 7.26 -2.77
CA ARG A 97 13.87 7.06 -2.45
C ARG A 97 14.37 8.15 -1.50
N THR A 98 14.08 9.41 -1.80
CA THR A 98 14.44 10.54 -0.94
C THR A 98 13.81 10.44 0.44
N ALA A 99 12.50 10.12 0.53
CA ALA A 99 11.82 10.00 1.81
C ALA A 99 12.35 8.83 2.66
N VAL A 100 12.62 7.69 2.03
CA VAL A 100 13.18 6.50 2.69
C VAL A 100 14.61 6.74 3.15
N ALA A 101 15.46 7.38 2.33
CA ALA A 101 16.82 7.76 2.71
C ALA A 101 16.83 8.66 3.95
N ARG A 102 16.00 9.72 3.95
CA ARG A 102 15.85 10.64 5.09
C ARG A 102 15.39 9.91 6.36
N TRP A 103 14.50 8.93 6.22
CA TRP A 103 14.06 8.13 7.37
C TRP A 103 15.17 7.24 7.92
N ILE A 104 15.89 6.52 7.05
CA ILE A 104 16.99 5.64 7.45
C ILE A 104 18.10 6.44 8.16
N GLU A 105 18.41 7.64 7.68
CA GLU A 105 19.37 8.54 8.30
C GLU A 105 18.88 9.04 9.66
N ALA A 106 17.66 9.59 9.74
CA ALA A 106 17.10 10.10 10.99
C ALA A 106 16.99 9.04 12.09
N ALA A 107 16.67 7.80 11.72
CA ALA A 107 16.54 6.67 12.65
C ALA A 107 17.84 5.88 12.84
N HIS A 108 18.94 6.25 12.15
CA HIS A 108 20.23 5.57 12.21
C HIS A 108 20.14 4.05 11.96
N LEU A 109 19.34 3.65 10.96
CA LEU A 109 19.06 2.23 10.72
C LEU A 109 20.19 1.50 10.00
N ALA A 110 20.59 0.36 10.55
CA ALA A 110 21.53 -0.57 9.93
C ALA A 110 20.84 -1.45 8.88
N GLY A 111 21.63 -2.04 7.97
CA GLY A 111 21.12 -2.85 6.85
C GLY A 111 20.34 -4.09 7.28
N ASP A 112 20.66 -4.64 8.45
CA ASP A 112 20.06 -5.84 9.02
C ASP A 112 18.81 -5.58 9.86
N GLN A 113 18.47 -4.31 10.09
CA GLN A 113 17.29 -3.90 10.83
C GLN A 113 16.06 -3.78 9.91
N TYR A 114 14.88 -3.89 10.51
CA TYR A 114 13.63 -3.59 9.83
C TYR A 114 13.59 -2.12 9.41
N LEU A 115 13.06 -1.87 8.23
CA LEU A 115 12.93 -0.52 7.68
C LEU A 115 11.97 0.34 8.52
N PHE A 116 10.98 -0.27 9.17
CA PHE A 116 10.05 0.40 10.07
C PHE A 116 10.03 -0.32 11.42
N PRO A 117 11.02 -0.07 12.30
CA PRO A 117 11.05 -0.69 13.63
C PRO A 117 9.86 -0.24 14.48
N SER A 118 9.46 -1.09 15.42
CA SER A 118 8.47 -0.70 16.42
C SER A 118 9.06 0.26 17.45
N ARG A 119 8.19 0.99 18.14
CA ARG A 119 8.56 1.73 19.36
C ARG A 119 8.47 0.85 20.62
N GLU A 120 7.78 -0.27 20.52
CA GLU A 120 7.57 -1.23 21.61
C GLU A 120 8.68 -2.30 21.56
N ALA A 121 9.36 -2.53 22.69
CA ALA A 121 10.47 -3.48 22.76
C ALA A 121 10.05 -4.94 22.41
N CYS A 122 8.79 -5.30 22.66
CA CYS A 122 8.27 -6.64 22.39
C CYS A 122 7.88 -6.89 20.93
N SER A 123 8.02 -5.89 20.04
CA SER A 123 7.67 -6.02 18.63
C SER A 123 8.84 -5.57 17.74
N PRO A 124 9.31 -6.39 16.81
CA PRO A 124 10.51 -6.05 16.03
C PRO A 124 10.26 -4.92 15.01
N HIS A 125 9.03 -4.79 14.50
CA HIS A 125 8.66 -3.82 13.49
C HIS A 125 7.22 -3.33 13.69
N VAL A 126 6.83 -2.26 12.99
CA VAL A 126 5.45 -1.76 13.00
C VAL A 126 4.48 -2.90 12.69
N SER A 127 3.49 -3.12 13.55
CA SER A 127 2.50 -4.17 13.30
C SER A 127 1.56 -3.78 12.16
N THR A 128 0.97 -4.76 11.49
CA THR A 128 -0.04 -4.53 10.44
C THR A 128 -1.25 -3.75 10.96
N ARG A 129 -1.63 -3.98 12.23
CA ARG A 129 -2.69 -3.22 12.92
C ARG A 129 -2.28 -1.76 13.12
N GLN A 130 -1.04 -1.51 13.52
CA GLN A 130 -0.55 -0.15 13.65
C GLN A 130 -0.46 0.56 12.29
N TYR A 131 0.02 -0.13 11.26
CA TYR A 131 -0.03 0.40 9.89
C TYR A 131 -1.44 0.77 9.45
N ALA A 132 -2.45 -0.08 9.71
CA ALA A 132 -3.84 0.25 9.43
C ALA A 132 -4.31 1.51 10.18
N ARG A 133 -3.96 1.66 11.46
CA ARG A 133 -4.26 2.87 12.24
C ARG A 133 -3.60 4.12 11.66
N LEU A 134 -2.35 4.02 11.19
CA LEU A 134 -1.65 5.13 10.52
C LEU A 134 -2.40 5.54 9.25
N VAL A 135 -2.78 4.57 8.40
CA VAL A 135 -3.57 4.86 7.18
C VAL A 135 -4.89 5.58 7.51
N HIS A 136 -5.62 5.13 8.54
CA HIS A 136 -6.84 5.82 8.97
C HIS A 136 -6.58 7.27 9.39
N ARG A 137 -5.48 7.53 10.13
CA ARG A 137 -5.10 8.90 10.53
C ARG A 137 -4.73 9.77 9.33
N TRP A 138 -3.95 9.25 8.40
CA TRP A 138 -3.53 9.99 7.21
C TRP A 138 -4.72 10.38 6.34
N VAL A 139 -5.65 9.45 6.13
CA VAL A 139 -6.89 9.67 5.37
C VAL A 139 -7.77 10.70 6.07
N ALA A 140 -7.98 10.58 7.38
CA ALA A 140 -8.76 11.55 8.14
C ALA A 140 -8.15 12.95 8.11
N ALA A 141 -6.82 13.04 8.21
CA ALA A 141 -6.10 14.31 8.12
C ALA A 141 -6.20 14.99 6.74
N ALA A 142 -6.41 14.21 5.68
CA ALA A 142 -6.69 14.71 4.34
C ALA A 142 -8.18 15.09 4.13
N GLY A 143 -9.02 15.04 5.17
CA GLY A 143 -10.44 15.37 5.10
C GLY A 143 -11.30 14.29 4.44
N LEU A 144 -10.80 13.06 4.33
CA LEU A 144 -11.51 11.93 3.73
C LEU A 144 -12.18 11.08 4.80
N ASP A 145 -13.27 10.40 4.44
CA ASP A 145 -13.93 9.43 5.32
C ASP A 145 -13.02 8.23 5.58
N SER A 146 -12.44 8.18 6.79
CA SER A 146 -11.54 7.11 7.20
C SER A 146 -12.18 5.72 7.17
N THR A 147 -13.51 5.59 7.21
CA THR A 147 -14.18 4.29 7.17
C THR A 147 -14.14 3.67 5.77
N ALA A 148 -14.15 4.52 4.73
CA ALA A 148 -14.09 4.13 3.32
C ALA A 148 -12.70 3.63 2.91
N TYR A 149 -11.62 4.06 3.55
CA TYR A 149 -10.25 3.73 3.15
C TYR A 149 -9.54 2.78 4.12
N GLY A 150 -8.49 2.10 3.64
CA GLY A 150 -7.67 1.21 4.45
C GLY A 150 -6.38 0.81 3.74
N THR A 151 -5.64 -0.13 4.32
CA THR A 151 -4.33 -0.57 3.78
C THR A 151 -4.41 -1.09 2.34
N HIS A 152 -5.53 -1.75 2.00
CA HIS A 152 -5.79 -2.19 0.62
C HIS A 152 -6.08 -1.04 -0.35
N SER A 153 -6.68 0.07 0.11
CA SER A 153 -6.86 1.27 -0.71
C SER A 153 -5.52 1.83 -1.15
N VAL A 154 -4.55 1.93 -0.22
CA VAL A 154 -3.19 2.40 -0.52
C VAL A 154 -2.53 1.48 -1.54
N ARG A 155 -2.57 0.16 -1.33
CA ARG A 155 -2.03 -0.83 -2.28
C ARG A 155 -2.67 -0.76 -3.66
N ARG A 156 -3.99 -0.52 -3.75
CA ARG A 156 -4.73 -0.41 -5.02
C ARG A 156 -4.39 0.83 -5.81
N THR A 157 -4.08 1.92 -5.13
CA THR A 157 -3.95 3.27 -5.71
C THR A 157 -3.12 3.27 -6.99
N LYS A 158 -1.85 2.86 -6.91
CA LYS A 158 -0.98 2.88 -8.10
C LYS A 158 -1.34 1.82 -9.13
N ALA A 159 -1.80 0.64 -8.70
CA ALA A 159 -2.24 -0.43 -9.60
C ALA A 159 -3.45 -0.01 -10.46
N THR A 160 -4.44 0.63 -9.85
CA THR A 160 -5.62 1.16 -10.57
C THR A 160 -5.22 2.27 -11.53
N LEU A 161 -4.32 3.18 -11.15
CA LEU A 161 -3.83 4.23 -12.05
C LEU A 161 -3.09 3.66 -13.27
N ILE A 162 -2.25 2.64 -13.07
CA ILE A 162 -1.55 1.94 -14.17
C ILE A 162 -2.57 1.28 -15.10
N TYR A 163 -3.57 0.58 -14.55
CA TYR A 163 -4.60 -0.06 -15.35
C TYR A 163 -5.39 0.97 -16.17
N LYS A 164 -5.86 2.06 -15.55
CA LYS A 164 -6.60 3.12 -16.27
C LYS A 164 -5.82 3.71 -17.44
N ARG A 165 -4.50 3.85 -17.29
CA ARG A 165 -3.63 4.41 -18.36
C ARG A 165 -3.29 3.40 -19.46
N THR A 166 -3.10 2.14 -19.12
CA THR A 166 -2.51 1.15 -20.05
C THR A 166 -3.52 0.10 -20.53
N LYS A 167 -4.63 -0.05 -19.80
CA LYS A 167 -5.59 -1.15 -19.88
C LYS A 167 -4.93 -2.54 -19.89
N ASN A 168 -3.67 -2.67 -19.43
CA ASN A 168 -2.90 -3.91 -19.44
C ASN A 168 -3.03 -4.67 -18.11
N LEU A 169 -3.99 -5.59 -18.07
CA LEU A 169 -4.26 -6.43 -16.89
C LEU A 169 -3.08 -7.32 -16.49
N ARG A 170 -2.32 -7.83 -17.47
CA ARG A 170 -1.21 -8.74 -17.20
C ARG A 170 -0.06 -8.03 -16.50
N ALA A 171 0.26 -6.81 -16.92
CA ALA A 171 1.26 -5.98 -16.25
C ALA A 171 0.89 -5.72 -14.78
N VAL A 172 -0.36 -5.36 -14.52
CA VAL A 172 -0.84 -5.11 -13.14
C VAL A 172 -0.85 -6.38 -12.30
N GLN A 173 -1.19 -7.53 -12.88
CA GLN A 173 -1.12 -8.82 -12.21
C GLN A 173 0.29 -9.13 -11.70
N LEU A 174 1.31 -8.91 -12.54
CA LEU A 174 2.72 -9.13 -12.20
C LEU A 174 3.18 -8.19 -11.08
N LEU A 175 2.84 -6.90 -11.18
CA LEU A 175 3.19 -5.90 -10.16
C LEU A 175 2.54 -6.17 -8.80
N LEU A 176 1.32 -6.74 -8.79
CA LEU A 176 0.66 -7.13 -7.54
C LEU A 176 1.13 -8.50 -7.03
N GLY A 177 1.79 -9.32 -7.85
CA GLY A 177 2.15 -10.69 -7.51
C GLY A 177 0.94 -11.61 -7.37
N HIS A 178 -0.11 -11.40 -8.18
CA HIS A 178 -1.30 -12.26 -8.19
C HIS A 178 -1.08 -13.51 -9.04
N THR A 179 -1.44 -14.68 -8.52
CA THR A 179 -1.30 -15.96 -9.23
C THR A 179 -2.32 -16.10 -10.36
N LYS A 180 -3.56 -15.66 -10.13
CA LYS A 180 -4.66 -15.74 -11.09
C LYS A 180 -5.06 -14.36 -11.62
N LEU A 181 -5.44 -14.28 -12.89
CA LEU A 181 -5.91 -13.04 -13.50
C LEU A 181 -7.25 -12.59 -12.90
N GLU A 182 -8.16 -13.51 -12.59
CA GLU A 182 -9.45 -13.17 -11.96
C GLU A 182 -9.26 -12.43 -10.63
N SER A 183 -8.18 -12.75 -9.89
CA SER A 183 -7.86 -12.04 -8.65
C SER A 183 -7.52 -10.57 -8.91
N THR A 184 -6.87 -10.26 -10.03
CA THR A 184 -6.56 -8.87 -10.43
C THR A 184 -7.82 -8.15 -10.91
N VAL A 185 -8.67 -8.80 -11.71
CA VAL A 185 -9.97 -8.26 -12.16
C VAL A 185 -10.82 -7.88 -10.96
N ARG A 186 -11.02 -8.82 -10.02
CA ARG A 186 -11.76 -8.58 -8.78
C ARG A 186 -11.09 -7.51 -7.92
N TYR A 187 -9.75 -7.42 -7.91
CA TYR A 187 -9.02 -6.46 -7.07
C TYR A 187 -9.10 -5.02 -7.59
N LEU A 188 -9.17 -4.85 -8.92
CA LEU A 188 -9.33 -3.56 -9.56
C LEU A 188 -10.79 -3.12 -9.64
N GLY A 189 -11.73 -4.05 -9.50
CA GLY A 189 -13.17 -3.77 -9.63
C GLY A 189 -13.54 -3.44 -11.07
N ILE A 190 -12.98 -4.19 -12.03
CA ILE A 190 -13.26 -4.00 -13.45
C ILE A 190 -14.65 -4.53 -13.74
N GLU A 191 -15.48 -3.69 -14.35
CA GLU A 191 -16.87 -3.99 -14.69
C GLU A 191 -17.08 -4.06 -16.20
N VAL A 192 -18.27 -4.48 -16.63
CA VAL A 192 -18.61 -4.58 -18.07
C VAL A 192 -18.52 -3.21 -18.75
N ASP A 193 -18.85 -2.13 -18.04
CA ASP A 193 -18.76 -0.76 -18.55
C ASP A 193 -17.33 -0.37 -18.94
N ASP A 194 -16.30 -0.89 -18.26
CA ASP A 194 -14.91 -0.66 -18.64
C ASP A 194 -14.58 -1.29 -20.01
N ALA A 195 -15.25 -2.39 -20.38
CA ALA A 195 -15.07 -3.05 -21.66
C ALA A 195 -15.80 -2.30 -22.78
N LEU A 196 -16.98 -1.75 -22.50
CA LEU A 196 -17.75 -0.92 -23.43
C LEU A 196 -17.01 0.39 -23.74
N GLU A 197 -16.45 1.07 -22.73
CA GLU A 197 -15.64 2.28 -22.91
C GLU A 197 -14.46 2.03 -23.88
N ILE A 198 -13.78 0.89 -23.77
CA ILE A 198 -12.67 0.53 -24.65
C ILE A 198 -13.16 0.31 -26.09
N SER A 199 -14.31 -0.34 -26.26
CA SER A 199 -14.91 -0.58 -27.58
C SER A 199 -15.33 0.73 -28.25
N GLU A 200 -15.94 1.65 -27.51
CA GLU A 200 -16.37 2.97 -28.02
C GLU A 200 -15.19 3.83 -28.45
N GLN A 201 -14.06 3.75 -27.74
CA GLN A 201 -12.83 4.49 -28.06
C GLN A 201 -12.05 3.91 -29.25
N THR A 202 -12.44 2.73 -29.76
CA THR A 202 -11.77 2.04 -30.86
C THR A 202 -12.64 2.12 -32.11
N GLU A 203 -12.60 3.24 -32.81
CA GLU A 203 -13.14 3.35 -34.17
C GLU A 203 -12.21 2.59 -35.14
N ILE A 204 -12.79 1.78 -36.02
CA ILE A 204 -12.08 1.08 -37.12
C ILE A 204 -12.35 1.81 -38.43
#